data_AF-A0ABC8UCF6-F1
#
_entry.id   AF-A0ABC8UCF6-F1
#
_cell.length_a   1.000
_cell.length_b   1.000
_cell.length_c   1.000
_cell.angle_alpha   90.00
_cell.angle_beta   90.00
_cell.angle_gamma   90.00
#
_symmetry.space_group_name_H-M   'P 1'
#
loop_
_entity.id
_entity.type
_entity.pdbx_description
1 polymer ?
#
loop_
_entity_poly.entity_id
_entity_poly.type
_entity_poly.pdbx_seq_one_letter_code
_entity_poly.pdbx_strand_id
1 'polypeptide(L)'
;MRNEGDGAIYWKYVGRVLSNNKLNGTLDIGNSYSNNLTVDLQNNSISDFTQKASYNMVLKLVGNPICQGNGATERYCTIQKSNPSYITPTNSCTAVVCRSDRILSPNCKCAYPYTGTLHFFSFSFSNLENSSYFRTLAESLMSAFQSNQLLVDSVSLSDPTVDVYSYLQFRLQIFPSALDHFNRTGISTVGFLLTNSFPIPNYGSYSFKEESYCCFAGAKKPSNTGINVGAVVGSFVLVLFILGAGFYAFHQKREAKRAVQQSNPFANWDRDESSGGVPQLKGARWFSFEELRKCTNNFAEVNAVGSGGYGKVYRGTIASDQLVAIKRARQGSLPDALQFKTEIELLSRIHHKNVVSLVGFCYEQGEQMLVYEYIPNGTLKDALSGKSGFQLNWMRRLRIALDSAKGLAYMHELANPPIIHRDIKSTNILLDDCLNAKVADFGLSKLMEDTSKNYVSTQVKGTMGYMDPEYYTTQQLSEKSDVYSFGIVLLELVTARAPIERGKYIVVVVKNAIANLTDQYYIHDILDPTLGPSAKLGGLKKFVELAMRCVKDSSSERPTMGEVVREIENIMQLASSNKNFETEFTSSSYEGSSDGSKAFDYSGGL
;
A
#
# COMPACT_ATOMS: atom_id res chain seq x y z
N MET A 1 6.78 -0.39 22.85
CA MET A 1 6.59 0.07 24.24
C MET A 1 6.70 -1.15 25.16
N ARG A 2 7.61 -1.07 26.15
CA ARG A 2 7.92 -1.95 27.32
C ARG A 2 8.25 -3.43 27.06
N ASN A 3 9.48 -3.89 27.29
CA ASN A 3 10.25 -4.16 28.54
C ASN A 3 9.85 -5.47 29.23
N GLU A 4 10.61 -6.54 28.97
CA GLU A 4 11.51 -7.23 29.92
C GLU A 4 11.91 -8.60 29.34
N GLY A 5 13.21 -8.90 29.31
CA GLY A 5 13.75 -10.17 28.84
C GLY A 5 15.14 -10.04 28.20
N ASP A 6 16.17 -9.95 29.04
CA ASP A 6 17.59 -10.23 28.79
C ASP A 6 18.06 -10.35 27.33
N GLY A 7 18.38 -9.20 26.73
CA GLY A 7 19.10 -9.12 25.48
C GLY A 7 20.61 -9.01 25.71
N ALA A 8 21.27 -10.08 26.15
CA ALA A 8 22.72 -10.16 26.05
C ALA A 8 23.10 -10.25 24.56
N ILE A 9 23.45 -9.12 23.95
CA ILE A 9 23.98 -9.10 22.58
C ILE A 9 25.40 -9.65 22.65
N TYR A 10 25.57 -10.92 22.31
CA TYR A 10 26.88 -11.55 22.18
C TYR A 10 27.61 -11.01 20.94
N TRP A 11 28.63 -10.19 21.14
CA TRP A 11 29.46 -9.61 20.07
C TRP A 11 30.52 -10.60 19.60
N LYS A 12 30.25 -11.33 18.52
CA LYS A 12 31.26 -12.14 17.81
C LYS A 12 31.51 -11.57 16.41
N TYR A 13 32.58 -10.78 16.32
CA TYR A 13 33.31 -10.35 15.12
C TYR A 13 32.71 -9.25 14.20
N VAL A 14 33.66 -8.45 13.68
CA VAL A 14 33.58 -7.38 12.65
C VAL A 14 33.12 -6.00 13.16
N GLY A 15 34.00 -4.99 13.02
CA GLY A 15 33.70 -3.60 13.38
C GLY A 15 32.45 -3.10 12.67
N ARG A 16 31.44 -2.70 13.44
CA ARG A 16 30.18 -2.18 12.91
C ARG A 16 30.12 -0.66 13.07
N VAL A 17 29.79 0.00 11.98
CA VAL A 17 29.33 1.40 11.97
C VAL A 17 27.84 1.39 12.31
N LEU A 18 27.49 1.92 13.48
CA LEU A 18 26.14 2.08 14.01
C LEU A 18 25.76 3.56 14.16
N SER A 19 26.50 4.44 13.48
CA SER A 19 26.26 5.88 13.51
C SER A 19 24.93 6.27 12.82
N ASN A 20 24.37 7.43 13.20
CA ASN A 20 23.13 8.00 12.66
C ASN A 20 21.87 7.12 12.85
N ASN A 21 21.78 6.42 13.97
CA ASN A 21 20.59 5.65 14.34
C ASN A 21 19.83 6.34 15.50
N LYS A 22 18.81 5.67 16.03
CA LYS A 22 18.03 6.13 17.20
C LYS A 22 18.36 5.34 18.46
N LEU A 23 19.58 4.82 18.60
CA LEU A 23 19.99 4.05 19.77
C LEU A 23 20.03 4.96 21.00
N ASN A 24 19.45 4.54 22.11
CA ASN A 24 19.33 5.35 23.33
C ASN A 24 19.67 4.54 24.60
N GLY A 25 19.85 5.24 25.71
CA GLY A 25 20.18 4.65 27.01
C GLY A 25 21.67 4.62 27.33
N THR A 26 22.06 3.74 28.24
CA THR A 26 23.43 3.58 28.75
C THR A 26 24.19 2.53 27.94
N LEU A 27 25.39 2.88 27.47
CA LEU A 27 26.27 1.99 26.73
C LEU A 27 27.12 1.14 27.69
N ASP A 28 26.97 -0.19 27.63
CA ASP A 28 27.86 -1.19 28.25
C ASP A 28 28.43 -2.11 27.17
N ILE A 29 29.76 -2.17 27.08
CA ILE A 29 30.51 -2.92 26.05
C ILE A 29 30.98 -4.29 26.60
N GLY A 30 30.78 -4.55 27.89
CA GLY A 30 31.20 -5.81 28.53
C GLY A 30 32.72 -5.99 28.58
N ASN A 31 33.16 -7.23 28.82
CA ASN A 31 34.57 -7.57 29.07
C ASN A 31 35.22 -8.44 27.97
N SER A 32 34.47 -8.85 26.95
CA SER A 32 34.96 -9.76 25.90
C SER A 32 34.88 -9.08 24.54
N TYR A 33 36.02 -8.54 24.09
CA TYR A 33 36.16 -7.91 22.78
C TYR A 33 37.58 -8.07 22.26
N SER A 34 37.75 -7.92 20.94
CA SER A 34 39.06 -7.98 20.28
C SER A 34 39.83 -6.66 20.49
N ASN A 35 41.15 -6.74 20.62
CA ASN A 35 42.05 -5.58 20.76
C ASN A 35 42.01 -4.61 19.56
N ASN A 36 41.45 -5.04 18.41
CA ASN A 36 41.33 -4.20 17.21
C ASN A 36 39.87 -3.80 16.92
N LEU A 37 38.97 -3.93 17.90
CA LEU A 37 37.57 -3.56 17.72
C LEU A 37 37.47 -2.03 17.54
N THR A 38 36.78 -1.62 16.47
CA THR A 38 36.33 -0.24 16.29
C THR A 38 34.81 -0.20 16.33
N VAL A 39 34.27 0.63 17.21
CA VAL A 39 32.83 0.83 17.39
C VAL A 39 32.52 2.29 17.08
N ASP A 40 31.76 2.51 16.01
CA ASP A 40 31.32 3.84 15.60
C ASP A 40 29.83 4.01 15.92
N LEU A 41 29.52 4.83 16.94
CA LEU A 41 28.17 5.09 17.44
C LEU A 41 27.79 6.57 17.30
N GLN A 42 28.44 7.31 16.39
CA GLN A 42 28.21 8.74 16.24
C GLN A 42 26.74 9.10 15.95
N ASN A 43 26.26 10.28 16.36
CA ASN A 43 24.91 10.79 16.08
C ASN A 43 23.77 9.82 16.46
N ASN A 44 23.80 9.29 17.68
CA ASN A 44 22.69 8.53 18.28
C ASN A 44 22.11 9.31 19.48
N SER A 45 21.37 8.66 20.38
CA SER A 45 20.79 9.23 21.59
C SER A 45 21.33 8.58 22.88
N ILE A 46 22.61 8.17 22.86
CA ILE A 46 23.27 7.55 24.02
C ILE A 46 23.52 8.61 25.09
N SER A 47 22.98 8.38 26.29
CA SER A 47 22.99 9.35 27.38
C SER A 47 24.08 9.08 28.42
N ASP A 48 24.57 7.84 28.52
CA ASP A 48 25.53 7.44 29.56
C ASP A 48 26.44 6.29 29.08
N PHE A 49 27.62 6.14 29.68
CA PHE A 49 28.63 5.13 29.34
C PHE A 49 29.32 4.62 30.59
N THR A 50 29.16 3.33 30.88
CA THR A 50 29.82 2.69 32.03
C THR A 50 31.28 2.40 31.70
N GLN A 51 32.16 3.39 31.92
CA GLN A 51 33.59 3.24 31.68
C GLN A 51 34.25 2.37 32.76
N LYS A 52 34.72 1.17 32.37
CA LYS A 52 35.63 0.33 33.18
C LYS A 52 37.10 0.63 32.81
N ALA A 53 38.03 0.36 33.73
CA ALA A 53 39.37 0.97 33.77
C ALA A 53 40.32 0.74 32.57
N SER A 54 39.98 -0.05 31.55
CA SER A 54 40.89 -0.26 30.42
C SER A 54 40.19 -0.88 29.21
N TYR A 55 39.56 -0.03 28.39
CA TYR A 55 39.15 -0.41 27.04
C TYR A 55 40.29 -0.17 26.05
N ASN A 56 40.83 -1.24 25.45
CA ASN A 56 41.84 -1.17 24.37
C ASN A 56 41.16 -1.31 22.99
N MET A 57 40.19 -0.44 22.72
CA MET A 57 39.39 -0.42 21.49
C MET A 57 39.15 1.03 21.05
N VAL A 58 38.85 1.26 19.78
CA VAL A 58 38.53 2.59 19.25
C VAL A 58 37.02 2.81 19.30
N LEU A 59 36.55 3.69 20.17
CA LEU A 59 35.13 4.02 20.35
C LEU A 59 34.86 5.47 19.93
N LYS A 60 33.91 5.69 19.02
CA LYS A 60 33.49 7.02 18.55
C LYS A 60 32.05 7.31 19.00
N LEU A 61 31.86 8.33 19.83
CA LEU A 61 30.56 8.73 20.40
C LEU A 61 30.09 10.12 19.97
N VAL A 62 30.82 10.80 19.08
CA VAL A 62 30.54 12.18 18.65
C VAL A 62 29.08 12.36 18.23
N GLY A 63 28.43 13.43 18.69
CA GLY A 63 27.02 13.74 18.36
C GLY A 63 25.97 13.02 19.23
N ASN A 64 26.37 12.30 20.28
CA ASN A 64 25.46 11.76 21.29
C ASN A 64 25.29 12.72 22.49
N PRO A 65 24.16 12.65 23.23
CA PRO A 65 23.95 13.41 24.47
C PRO A 65 25.07 13.28 25.50
N ILE A 66 25.70 12.10 25.61
CA ILE A 66 26.84 11.88 26.51
C ILE A 66 28.04 12.81 26.24
N CYS A 67 28.18 13.29 25.01
CA CYS A 67 29.24 14.23 24.62
C CYS A 67 28.91 15.70 24.97
N GLN A 68 27.78 15.96 25.63
CA GLN A 68 27.37 17.31 26.07
C GLN A 68 27.73 17.60 27.54
N GLY A 69 28.19 16.60 28.31
CA GLY A 69 28.60 16.76 29.71
C GLY A 69 30.12 16.88 29.89
N ASN A 70 30.57 17.73 30.83
CA ASN A 70 31.98 17.99 31.13
C ASN A 70 32.63 16.88 32.00
N GLY A 71 32.73 15.66 31.46
CA GLY A 71 33.30 14.50 32.16
C GLY A 71 34.38 13.74 31.35
N ALA A 72 34.91 12.66 31.93
CA ALA A 72 36.01 11.80 31.44
C ALA A 72 35.81 11.12 30.05
N THR A 73 34.78 11.51 29.32
CA THR A 73 34.36 10.99 28.02
C THR A 73 34.92 11.78 26.82
N GLU A 74 35.65 12.88 27.05
CA GLU A 74 36.22 13.75 25.99
C GLU A 74 36.95 12.97 24.89
N ARG A 75 37.77 11.97 25.25
CA ARG A 75 38.56 11.19 24.28
C ARG A 75 37.73 10.42 23.24
N TYR A 76 36.47 10.11 23.54
CA TYR A 76 35.56 9.41 22.65
C TYR A 76 34.66 10.36 21.84
N CYS A 77 34.64 11.63 22.22
CA CYS A 77 33.78 12.68 21.65
C CYS A 77 34.53 13.61 20.67
N THR A 78 35.83 13.37 20.44
CA THR A 78 36.65 14.06 19.44
C THR A 78 36.86 13.25 18.17
N ILE A 79 36.66 13.87 17.00
CA ILE A 79 36.99 13.27 15.69
C ILE A 79 38.48 13.48 15.42
N GLN A 80 39.28 12.41 15.48
CA GLN A 80 40.62 12.43 14.88
C GLN A 80 40.48 12.29 13.36
N LYS A 81 40.66 13.39 12.61
CA LYS A 81 40.87 13.33 11.16
C LYS A 81 42.33 12.95 10.90
N SER A 82 42.63 11.66 10.76
CA SER A 82 43.85 11.27 10.06
C SER A 82 43.56 11.28 8.56
N ASN A 83 44.35 12.03 7.79
CA ASN A 83 44.44 11.91 6.35
C ASN A 83 45.58 10.92 6.07
N PRO A 84 45.30 9.63 5.85
CA PRO A 84 46.35 8.64 5.63
C PRO A 84 47.03 8.91 4.29
N SER A 85 48.33 9.24 4.30
CA SER A 85 49.14 9.37 3.10
C SER A 85 49.89 8.06 2.83
N TYR A 86 49.26 7.12 2.12
CA TYR A 86 49.94 5.93 1.63
C TYR A 86 50.27 6.06 0.15
N ILE A 87 51.49 5.69 -0.23
CA ILE A 87 51.94 5.50 -1.61
C ILE A 87 52.74 4.20 -1.65
N THR A 88 52.50 3.34 -2.65
CA THR A 88 53.27 2.10 -2.82
C THR A 88 54.77 2.39 -2.88
N PRO A 89 55.59 1.81 -1.98
CA PRO A 89 57.04 2.04 -2.00
C PRO A 89 57.67 1.53 -3.30
N THR A 90 58.64 2.27 -3.82
CA THR A 90 59.49 1.81 -4.92
C THR A 90 60.54 0.82 -4.41
N ASN A 91 60.92 -0.18 -5.22
CA ASN A 91 61.91 -1.21 -4.88
C ASN A 91 63.37 -0.67 -4.92
N SER A 92 63.66 0.41 -4.19
CA SER A 92 64.99 1.04 -4.06
C SER A 92 65.63 1.42 -5.40
N CYS A 93 64.90 2.18 -6.22
CA CYS A 93 65.41 2.65 -7.50
C CYS A 93 66.60 3.60 -7.31
N THR A 94 67.74 3.33 -7.95
CA THR A 94 68.80 4.33 -8.14
C THR A 94 68.25 5.49 -8.97
N ALA A 95 68.82 6.70 -8.84
CA ALA A 95 68.26 7.96 -9.34
C ALA A 95 67.93 8.00 -10.86
N VAL A 96 66.81 7.38 -11.25
CA VAL A 96 66.28 7.33 -12.61
C VAL A 96 65.25 8.45 -12.73
N VAL A 97 65.57 9.46 -13.54
CA VAL A 97 64.65 10.55 -13.89
C VAL A 97 64.04 10.25 -15.26
N CYS A 98 62.72 10.09 -15.32
CA CYS A 98 62.00 9.86 -16.58
C CYS A 98 62.00 11.13 -17.43
N ARG A 99 62.41 11.03 -18.71
CA ARG A 99 62.68 12.18 -19.60
C ARG A 99 61.43 12.78 -20.31
N SER A 100 60.21 12.45 -19.87
CA SER A 100 58.94 12.87 -20.50
C SER A 100 57.78 12.79 -19.49
N ASP A 101 56.53 12.84 -19.94
CA ASP A 101 55.28 12.57 -19.20
C ASP A 101 55.12 11.10 -18.72
N ARG A 102 56.23 10.36 -18.66
CA ARG A 102 56.30 8.98 -18.17
C ARG A 102 56.49 8.98 -16.66
N ILE A 103 55.88 8.00 -16.00
CA ILE A 103 55.94 7.84 -14.55
C ILE A 103 56.85 6.64 -14.23
N LEU A 104 57.64 6.76 -13.16
CA LEU A 104 58.51 5.69 -12.68
C LEU A 104 57.68 4.62 -11.98
N SER A 105 57.75 3.37 -12.45
CA SER A 105 57.05 2.24 -11.83
C SER A 105 57.73 1.81 -10.52
N PRO A 106 57.03 1.06 -9.64
CA PRO A 106 57.63 0.45 -8.45
C PRO A 106 58.85 -0.44 -8.74
N ASN A 107 58.94 -1.02 -9.95
CA ASN A 107 60.08 -1.80 -10.44
C ASN A 107 61.09 -0.96 -11.24
N CYS A 108 61.08 0.36 -11.07
CA CYS A 108 62.07 1.29 -11.64
C CYS A 108 62.07 1.41 -13.17
N LYS A 109 60.91 1.19 -13.82
CA LYS A 109 60.76 1.38 -15.28
C LYS A 109 59.91 2.63 -15.57
N CYS A 110 60.38 3.50 -16.46
CA CYS A 110 59.61 4.66 -16.91
C CYS A 110 58.59 4.25 -17.97
N ALA A 111 57.30 4.37 -17.67
CA ALA A 111 56.22 4.02 -18.60
C ALA A 111 55.00 4.95 -18.43
N TYR A 112 54.03 4.82 -19.34
CA TYR A 112 52.72 5.46 -19.30
C TYR A 112 51.72 4.53 -18.60
N PRO A 113 51.45 4.73 -17.29
CA PRO A 113 50.56 3.83 -16.58
C PRO A 113 49.12 4.00 -17.03
N TYR A 114 48.38 2.89 -17.07
CA TYR A 114 46.93 2.97 -17.11
C TYR A 114 46.42 3.35 -15.72
N THR A 115 45.74 4.48 -15.63
CA THR A 115 45.37 5.10 -14.34
C THR A 115 43.87 5.11 -14.17
N GLY A 116 43.41 4.91 -12.94
CA GLY A 116 42.01 5.07 -12.58
C GLY A 116 41.81 5.02 -11.06
N THR A 117 40.56 5.12 -10.64
CA THR A 117 40.16 5.10 -9.23
C THR A 117 39.44 3.80 -8.91
N LEU A 118 39.92 3.06 -7.91
CA LEU A 118 39.20 1.93 -7.32
C LEU A 118 38.30 2.45 -6.21
N HIS A 119 37.00 2.17 -6.29
CA HIS A 119 36.00 2.49 -5.26
C HIS A 119 35.50 1.19 -4.63
N PHE A 120 35.82 0.96 -3.36
CA PHE A 120 35.34 -0.18 -2.58
C PHE A 120 34.06 0.20 -1.83
N PHE A 121 32.99 -0.56 -2.08
CA PHE A 121 31.69 -0.34 -1.46
C PHE A 121 31.63 -0.87 -0.02
N SER A 122 32.54 -1.77 0.35
CA SER A 122 32.72 -2.26 1.73
C SER A 122 34.16 -2.74 1.96
N PHE A 123 34.62 -2.72 3.20
CA PHE A 123 35.94 -3.18 3.64
C PHE A 123 35.90 -3.51 5.14
N SER A 124 36.76 -4.42 5.61
CA SER A 124 36.64 -5.01 6.96
C SER A 124 37.64 -4.47 8.00
N PHE A 125 38.27 -3.33 7.72
CA PHE A 125 39.26 -2.69 8.59
C PHE A 125 38.96 -1.19 8.76
N SER A 126 39.37 -0.60 9.88
CA SER A 126 39.11 0.82 10.20
C SER A 126 40.38 1.67 10.24
N ASN A 127 41.54 1.03 10.43
CA ASN A 127 42.83 1.70 10.54
C ASN A 127 43.49 1.85 9.15
N LEU A 128 43.31 3.02 8.53
CA LEU A 128 43.92 3.37 7.25
C LEU A 128 45.42 3.71 7.35
N GLU A 129 46.02 3.73 8.54
CA GLU A 129 47.46 3.94 8.71
C GLU A 129 48.25 2.63 8.59
N ASN A 130 47.58 1.48 8.64
CA ASN A 130 48.23 0.18 8.51
C ASN A 130 48.50 -0.16 7.03
N SER A 131 49.76 -0.02 6.62
CA SER A 131 50.20 -0.24 5.24
C SER A 131 50.03 -1.69 4.74
N SER A 132 49.83 -2.65 5.63
CA SER A 132 49.66 -4.05 5.26
C SER A 132 48.43 -4.29 4.38
N TYR A 133 47.32 -3.57 4.63
CA TYR A 133 46.09 -3.68 3.83
C TYR A 133 46.28 -3.25 2.38
N PHE A 134 47.10 -2.23 2.15
CA PHE A 134 47.37 -1.71 0.81
C PHE A 134 48.36 -2.60 0.06
N ARG A 135 49.31 -3.20 0.77
CA ARG A 135 50.21 -4.21 0.21
C ARG A 135 49.45 -5.45 -0.25
N THR A 136 48.54 -5.97 0.59
CA THR A 136 47.68 -7.11 0.22
C THR A 136 46.80 -6.81 -0.98
N LEU A 137 46.29 -5.58 -1.11
CA LEU A 137 45.54 -5.14 -2.29
C LEU A 137 46.42 -5.17 -3.55
N ALA A 138 47.62 -4.59 -3.50
CA ALA A 138 48.56 -4.59 -4.62
C ALA A 138 48.95 -6.02 -5.06
N GLU A 139 49.23 -6.91 -4.10
CA GLU A 139 49.56 -8.32 -4.35
C GLU A 139 48.39 -9.07 -5.00
N SER A 140 47.15 -8.83 -4.53
CA SER A 140 45.95 -9.46 -5.09
C SER A 140 45.68 -9.00 -6.53
N LEU A 141 45.85 -7.71 -6.82
CA LEU A 141 45.73 -7.17 -8.18
C LEU A 141 46.78 -7.79 -9.12
N MET A 142 48.04 -7.86 -8.69
CA MET A 142 49.11 -8.48 -9.48
C MET A 142 48.86 -9.96 -9.73
N SER A 143 48.37 -10.69 -8.72
CA SER A 143 48.03 -12.12 -8.87
C SER A 143 46.91 -12.32 -9.91
N ALA A 144 45.87 -11.49 -9.89
CA ALA A 144 44.79 -11.54 -10.88
C ALA A 144 45.28 -11.19 -12.30
N PHE A 145 46.18 -10.23 -12.46
CA PHE A 145 46.77 -9.91 -13.76
C PHE A 145 47.63 -11.06 -14.30
N GLN A 146 48.41 -11.69 -13.43
CA GLN A 146 49.25 -12.85 -13.79
C GLN A 146 48.40 -14.08 -14.15
N SER A 147 47.36 -14.39 -13.38
CA SER A 147 46.48 -15.54 -13.64
C SER A 147 45.73 -15.41 -14.96
N ASN A 148 45.44 -14.18 -15.39
CA ASN A 148 44.81 -13.87 -16.68
C ASN A 148 45.83 -13.57 -17.79
N GLN A 149 47.12 -13.86 -17.56
CA GLN A 149 48.21 -13.71 -18.55
C GLN A 149 48.33 -12.28 -19.13
N LEU A 150 48.00 -11.26 -18.32
CA LEU A 150 48.06 -9.86 -18.74
C LEU A 150 49.48 -9.32 -18.62
N LEU A 151 49.89 -8.49 -19.60
CA LEU A 151 51.23 -7.91 -19.69
C LEU A 151 51.41 -6.71 -18.75
N VAL A 152 51.29 -6.96 -17.45
CA VAL A 152 51.45 -5.97 -16.38
C VAL A 152 52.75 -6.25 -15.60
N ASP A 153 53.57 -5.22 -15.43
CA ASP A 153 54.83 -5.26 -14.69
C ASP A 153 54.63 -5.07 -13.19
N SER A 154 53.89 -4.03 -12.83
CA SER A 154 53.70 -3.58 -11.46
C SER A 154 52.46 -2.69 -11.34
N VAL A 155 51.97 -2.54 -10.11
CA VAL A 155 50.90 -1.60 -9.76
C VAL A 155 51.36 -0.66 -8.65
N SER A 156 50.92 0.59 -8.71
CA SER A 156 51.07 1.57 -7.64
C SER A 156 49.71 2.01 -7.13
N LEU A 157 49.56 2.02 -5.81
CA LEU A 157 48.38 2.50 -5.10
C LEU A 157 48.76 3.77 -4.34
N SER A 158 47.89 4.77 -4.42
CA SER A 158 48.09 6.06 -3.76
C SER A 158 46.77 6.68 -3.32
N ASP A 159 46.85 7.67 -2.45
CA ASP A 159 45.76 8.55 -2.02
C ASP A 159 44.53 7.78 -1.44
N PRO A 160 44.70 6.94 -0.41
CA PRO A 160 43.56 6.29 0.24
C PRO A 160 42.64 7.33 0.88
N THR A 161 41.40 7.41 0.42
CA THR A 161 40.41 8.34 0.98
C THR A 161 39.08 7.64 1.20
N VAL A 162 38.34 8.07 2.22
CA VAL A 162 36.95 7.62 2.43
C VAL A 162 36.04 8.78 2.07
N ASP A 163 35.15 8.56 1.11
CA ASP A 163 34.24 9.60 0.64
C ASP A 163 33.05 9.83 1.59
N VAL A 164 32.19 10.79 1.22
CA VAL A 164 31.01 11.18 2.01
C VAL A 164 30.00 10.02 2.17
N TYR A 165 30.05 9.01 1.29
CA TYR A 165 29.20 7.83 1.32
C TYR A 165 29.86 6.63 2.03
N SER A 166 30.99 6.84 2.70
CA SER A 166 31.79 5.81 3.38
C SER A 166 32.43 4.78 2.44
N TYR A 167 32.64 5.11 1.17
CA TYR A 167 33.38 4.25 0.24
C TYR A 167 34.87 4.54 0.30
N LEU A 168 35.68 3.48 0.36
CA LEU A 168 37.13 3.58 0.37
C LEU A 168 37.66 3.65 -1.07
N GLN A 169 38.39 4.71 -1.38
CA GLN A 169 38.89 5.01 -2.71
C GLN A 169 40.41 4.96 -2.76
N PHE A 170 40.95 4.43 -3.87
CA PHE A 170 42.39 4.44 -4.17
C PHE A 170 42.64 4.90 -5.59
N ARG A 171 43.69 5.67 -5.78
CA ARG A 171 44.25 5.86 -7.11
C ARG A 171 45.15 4.69 -7.47
N LEU A 172 44.81 3.99 -8.54
CA LEU A 172 45.54 2.84 -9.06
C LEU A 172 46.26 3.23 -10.36
N GLN A 173 47.55 2.94 -10.43
CA GLN A 173 48.37 3.04 -11.63
C GLN A 173 48.90 1.66 -11.98
N ILE A 174 48.67 1.23 -13.22
CA ILE A 174 49.05 -0.09 -13.72
C ILE A 174 50.13 0.10 -14.77
N PHE A 175 51.27 -0.55 -14.62
CA PHE A 175 52.44 -0.37 -15.49
C PHE A 175 52.60 -1.57 -16.44
N PRO A 176 52.88 -1.35 -17.74
CA PRO A 176 53.07 -2.41 -18.72
C PRO A 176 54.41 -3.15 -18.56
N SER A 177 54.45 -4.45 -18.89
CA SER A 177 55.66 -5.30 -18.77
C SER A 177 56.61 -5.29 -19.97
N ALA A 178 56.07 -5.19 -21.19
CA ALA A 178 56.84 -5.36 -22.42
C ALA A 178 57.22 -4.05 -23.13
N LEU A 179 56.36 -3.02 -23.05
CA LEU A 179 56.54 -1.72 -23.70
C LEU A 179 56.42 -0.60 -22.67
N ASP A 180 56.72 0.64 -23.05
CA ASP A 180 56.51 1.82 -22.22
C ASP A 180 55.05 2.31 -22.20
N HIS A 181 54.13 1.65 -22.92
CA HIS A 181 52.70 1.94 -22.96
C HIS A 181 51.88 0.67 -23.26
N PHE A 182 50.59 0.69 -22.96
CA PHE A 182 49.64 -0.35 -23.38
C PHE A 182 49.11 -0.05 -24.79
N ASN A 183 48.86 -1.10 -25.56
CA ASN A 183 48.05 -0.99 -26.78
C ASN A 183 46.54 -1.01 -26.43
N ARG A 184 45.68 -0.74 -27.43
CA ARG A 184 44.21 -0.71 -27.23
C ARG A 184 43.66 -2.00 -26.64
N THR A 185 44.16 -3.15 -27.13
CA THR A 185 43.75 -4.46 -26.62
C THR A 185 44.15 -4.64 -25.16
N GLY A 186 45.37 -4.26 -24.77
CA GLY A 186 45.88 -4.36 -23.41
C GLY A 186 45.06 -3.51 -22.42
N ILE A 187 44.73 -2.27 -22.78
CA ILE A 187 43.84 -1.43 -21.97
C ILE A 187 42.45 -2.06 -21.83
N SER A 188 41.88 -2.55 -22.94
CA SER A 188 40.54 -3.16 -22.92
C SER A 188 40.49 -4.41 -22.05
N THR A 189 41.52 -5.27 -22.09
CA THR A 189 41.53 -6.52 -21.30
C THR A 189 41.78 -6.23 -19.81
N VAL A 190 42.67 -5.29 -19.49
CA VAL A 190 42.89 -4.86 -18.09
C VAL A 190 41.62 -4.22 -17.53
N GLY A 191 40.97 -3.33 -18.30
CA GLY A 191 39.69 -2.73 -17.92
C GLY A 191 38.59 -3.77 -17.69
N PHE A 192 38.42 -4.73 -18.62
CA PHE A 192 37.43 -5.80 -18.49
C PHE A 192 37.62 -6.64 -17.21
N LEU A 193 38.86 -6.97 -16.86
CA LEU A 193 39.14 -7.72 -15.63
C LEU A 193 38.76 -6.93 -14.37
N LEU A 194 39.08 -5.63 -14.33
CA LEU A 194 38.78 -4.77 -13.19
C LEU A 194 37.28 -4.49 -13.05
N THR A 195 36.55 -4.39 -14.16
CA THR A 195 35.09 -4.19 -14.13
C THR A 195 34.34 -5.42 -13.61
N ASN A 196 34.84 -6.63 -13.92
CA ASN A 196 34.15 -7.86 -13.52
C ASN A 196 34.26 -8.21 -12.03
N SER A 197 35.06 -7.47 -11.25
CA SER A 197 35.28 -7.67 -9.81
C SER A 197 35.76 -9.08 -9.44
N PHE A 198 36.84 -9.17 -8.67
CA PHE A 198 37.33 -10.44 -8.10
C PHE A 198 37.55 -10.29 -6.60
N PRO A 199 37.48 -11.39 -5.83
CA PRO A 199 37.60 -11.31 -4.37
C PRO A 199 38.99 -10.84 -3.96
N ILE A 200 39.04 -9.83 -3.08
CA ILE A 200 40.28 -9.30 -2.50
C ILE A 200 40.17 -9.40 -0.97
N PRO A 201 41.11 -10.04 -0.27
CA PRO A 201 41.03 -10.22 1.18
C PRO A 201 40.90 -8.89 1.93
N ASN A 202 39.94 -8.82 2.87
CA ASN A 202 39.58 -7.63 3.67
C ASN A 202 38.86 -6.50 2.92
N TYR A 203 38.58 -6.68 1.62
CA TYR A 203 37.84 -5.74 0.80
C TYR A 203 36.59 -6.40 0.23
N GLY A 204 35.52 -5.63 0.09
CA GLY A 204 34.28 -6.06 -0.56
C GLY A 204 34.27 -5.79 -2.05
N SER A 205 33.07 -5.78 -2.65
CA SER A 205 32.88 -5.42 -4.05
C SER A 205 33.41 -4.03 -4.34
N TYR A 206 33.97 -3.84 -5.53
CA TYR A 206 34.52 -2.58 -5.97
C TYR A 206 34.07 -2.21 -7.38
N SER A 207 34.24 -0.95 -7.72
CA SER A 207 34.17 -0.47 -9.10
C SER A 207 35.48 0.23 -9.45
N PHE A 208 35.93 0.06 -10.70
CA PHE A 208 37.07 0.77 -11.24
C PHE A 208 36.56 1.84 -12.21
N LYS A 209 36.99 3.08 -11.99
CA LYS A 209 36.68 4.20 -12.87
C LYS A 209 37.96 4.64 -13.58
N GLU A 210 38.02 4.40 -14.88
CA GLU A 210 39.19 4.71 -15.69
C GLU A 210 39.40 6.22 -15.92
N GLU A 211 40.66 6.64 -15.97
CA GLU A 211 41.07 7.94 -16.52
C GLU A 211 41.44 7.80 -18.01
N SER A 212 41.33 8.89 -18.77
CA SER A 212 41.62 8.89 -20.20
C SER A 212 43.08 8.51 -20.49
N TYR A 213 43.32 7.44 -21.25
CA TYR A 213 44.66 7.00 -21.65
C TYR A 213 45.15 7.73 -22.91
N CYS A 214 46.19 8.55 -22.77
CA CYS A 214 46.72 9.44 -23.83
C CYS A 214 47.46 8.74 -24.97
N CYS A 215 48.07 7.59 -24.69
CA CYS A 215 49.37 7.30 -25.26
C CYS A 215 49.38 6.06 -26.17
N PHE A 216 48.29 5.84 -26.91
CA PHE A 216 48.22 4.81 -27.94
C PHE A 216 49.20 5.12 -29.09
N ALA A 217 49.99 4.13 -29.52
CA ALA A 217 50.92 4.28 -30.64
C ALA A 217 50.22 4.86 -31.89
N GLY A 218 50.73 5.98 -32.42
CA GLY A 218 50.35 6.52 -33.73
C GLY A 218 49.50 7.81 -33.77
N ALA A 219 49.33 8.55 -32.66
CA ALA A 219 48.64 9.83 -32.70
C ALA A 219 49.49 10.95 -33.35
N LYS A 220 49.57 10.98 -34.69
CA LYS A 220 49.98 12.20 -35.42
C LYS A 220 48.87 13.24 -35.28
N LYS A 221 49.24 14.48 -34.90
CA LYS A 221 48.33 15.64 -34.87
C LYS A 221 47.68 15.84 -36.25
N PRO A 222 46.35 16.01 -36.35
CA PRO A 222 45.71 16.37 -37.61
C PRO A 222 45.98 17.85 -37.93
N SER A 223 46.24 18.15 -39.21
CA SER A 223 46.30 19.53 -39.70
C SER A 223 44.88 20.12 -39.85
N ASN A 224 44.80 21.45 -39.75
CA ASN A 224 43.58 22.25 -39.59
C ASN A 224 42.59 22.30 -40.77
N THR A 225 42.61 21.38 -41.72
CA THR A 225 41.70 21.42 -42.88
C THR A 225 40.38 20.64 -42.65
N GLY A 226 40.32 19.76 -41.66
CA GLY A 226 39.13 18.93 -41.36
C GLY A 226 38.06 19.57 -40.44
N ILE A 227 38.40 20.67 -39.74
CA ILE A 227 37.53 21.27 -38.72
C ILE A 227 36.28 21.92 -39.35
N ASN A 228 36.41 22.52 -40.52
CA ASN A 228 35.28 23.23 -41.17
C ASN A 228 34.23 22.27 -41.76
N VAL A 229 34.64 21.09 -42.24
CA VAL A 229 33.70 20.06 -42.74
C VAL A 229 33.08 19.29 -41.57
N GLY A 230 33.86 19.02 -40.51
CA GLY A 230 33.38 18.36 -39.30
C GLY A 230 32.35 19.18 -38.50
N ALA A 231 32.47 20.51 -38.47
CA ALA A 231 31.52 21.38 -37.78
C ALA A 231 30.12 21.39 -38.44
N VAL A 232 30.07 21.36 -39.78
CA VAL A 232 28.79 21.33 -40.53
C VAL A 232 28.12 19.95 -40.40
N VAL A 233 28.88 18.87 -40.54
CA VAL A 233 28.35 17.50 -40.39
C VAL A 233 27.95 17.23 -38.93
N GLY A 234 28.75 17.67 -37.96
CA GLY A 234 28.44 17.56 -36.53
C GLY A 234 27.18 18.32 -36.13
N SER A 235 26.98 19.53 -36.67
CA SER A 235 25.77 20.32 -36.45
C SER A 235 24.53 19.64 -37.04
N PHE A 236 24.65 19.03 -38.23
CA PHE A 236 23.55 18.31 -38.86
C PHE A 236 23.17 17.04 -38.08
N VAL A 237 24.16 16.29 -37.59
CA VAL A 237 23.94 15.10 -36.76
C VAL A 237 23.31 15.48 -35.41
N LEU A 238 23.74 16.58 -34.78
CA LEU A 238 23.14 17.08 -33.55
C LEU A 238 21.66 17.46 -33.74
N VAL A 239 21.33 18.12 -34.85
CA VAL A 239 19.94 18.48 -35.19
C VAL A 239 19.09 17.22 -35.39
N LEU A 240 19.61 16.20 -36.07
CA LEU A 240 18.91 14.91 -36.22
C LEU A 240 18.71 14.20 -34.88
N PHE A 241 19.68 14.24 -33.97
CA PHE A 241 19.51 13.70 -32.61
C PHE A 241 18.45 14.46 -31.80
N ILE A 242 18.40 15.79 -31.91
CA ILE A 242 17.38 16.62 -31.23
C ILE A 242 15.99 16.35 -31.82
N LEU A 243 15.88 16.23 -33.15
CA LEU A 243 14.62 15.85 -33.81
C LEU A 243 14.20 14.43 -33.45
N GLY A 244 15.14 13.49 -33.36
CA GLY A 244 14.90 12.11 -32.93
C GLY A 244 14.48 12.03 -31.47
N ALA A 245 15.12 12.77 -30.57
CA ALA A 245 14.73 12.87 -29.16
C ALA A 245 13.38 13.58 -28.99
N GLY A 246 13.10 14.62 -29.78
CA GLY A 246 11.81 15.30 -29.83
C GLY A 246 10.70 14.38 -30.34
N PHE A 247 10.98 13.60 -31.39
CA PHE A 247 10.06 12.59 -31.91
C PHE A 247 9.86 11.46 -30.92
N TYR A 248 10.91 10.99 -30.23
CA TYR A 248 10.84 9.98 -29.19
C TYR A 248 10.04 10.49 -27.99
N ALA A 249 10.29 11.71 -27.50
CA ALA A 249 9.54 12.33 -26.42
C ALA A 249 8.08 12.58 -26.82
N PHE A 250 7.83 12.97 -28.09
CA PHE A 250 6.47 13.09 -28.63
C PHE A 250 5.79 11.73 -28.73
N HIS A 251 6.50 10.69 -29.17
CA HIS A 251 5.99 9.32 -29.23
C HIS A 251 5.71 8.78 -27.84
N GLN A 252 6.61 8.98 -26.87
CA GLN A 252 6.45 8.59 -25.48
C GLN A 252 5.30 9.38 -24.81
N LYS A 253 5.14 10.67 -25.12
CA LYS A 253 4.00 11.48 -24.67
C LYS A 253 2.69 11.05 -25.33
N ARG A 254 2.72 10.62 -26.60
CA ARG A 254 1.57 10.07 -27.32
C ARG A 254 1.20 8.68 -26.82
N GLU A 255 2.18 7.84 -26.49
CA GLU A 255 2.04 6.54 -25.83
C GLU A 255 1.51 6.71 -24.42
N ALA A 256 2.03 7.64 -23.62
CA ALA A 256 1.50 7.95 -22.29
C ALA A 256 0.05 8.49 -22.36
N LYS A 257 -0.25 9.38 -23.31
CA LYS A 257 -1.63 9.83 -23.58
C LYS A 257 -2.52 8.69 -24.04
N ARG A 258 -2.03 7.78 -24.90
CA ARG A 258 -2.75 6.58 -25.34
C ARG A 258 -2.96 5.59 -24.21
N ALA A 259 -1.99 5.40 -23.31
CA ALA A 259 -2.08 4.55 -22.14
C ALA A 259 -3.10 5.09 -21.13
N VAL A 260 -3.14 6.41 -20.90
CA VAL A 260 -4.18 7.07 -20.09
C VAL A 260 -5.56 6.95 -20.75
N GLN A 261 -5.62 6.98 -22.08
CA GLN A 261 -6.88 6.84 -22.83
C GLN A 261 -7.33 5.37 -22.96
N GLN A 262 -6.40 4.41 -22.93
CA GLN A 262 -6.64 2.97 -22.84
C GLN A 262 -6.94 2.51 -21.40
N SER A 263 -6.45 3.22 -20.39
CA SER A 263 -6.80 3.02 -18.98
C SER A 263 -8.12 3.70 -18.60
N ASN A 264 -8.84 4.29 -19.57
CA ASN A 264 -10.16 4.83 -19.33
C ASN A 264 -11.13 3.63 -19.25
N PRO A 265 -11.68 3.28 -18.08
CA PRO A 265 -12.54 2.10 -17.89
C PRO A 265 -13.82 2.13 -18.76
N PHE A 266 -14.11 3.28 -19.37
CA PHE A 266 -15.24 3.55 -20.27
C PHE A 266 -14.87 3.54 -21.76
N ALA A 267 -13.65 3.15 -22.16
CA ALA A 267 -13.21 3.19 -23.56
C ALA A 267 -14.06 2.36 -24.54
N ASN A 268 -14.73 1.30 -24.05
CA ASN A 268 -15.61 0.42 -24.83
C ASN A 268 -17.09 0.80 -24.79
N TRP A 269 -17.45 1.94 -24.20
CA TRP A 269 -18.82 2.41 -24.20
C TRP A 269 -19.05 3.17 -25.51
N ASP A 270 -19.93 2.66 -26.38
CA ASP A 270 -20.12 3.15 -27.75
C ASP A 270 -20.15 4.67 -27.82
N ARG A 271 -19.20 5.21 -28.60
CA ARG A 271 -19.18 6.63 -28.97
C ARG A 271 -20.16 6.82 -30.10
N ASP A 272 -21.39 7.16 -29.79
CA ASP A 272 -22.25 7.78 -30.79
C ASP A 272 -21.62 9.12 -31.18
N GLU A 273 -21.19 9.25 -32.43
CA GLU A 273 -20.54 10.44 -32.98
C GLU A 273 -21.54 11.60 -33.10
N SER A 274 -21.94 12.18 -31.97
CA SER A 274 -22.36 13.58 -31.93
C SER A 274 -22.15 14.14 -30.51
N SER A 275 -21.15 15.02 -30.38
CA SER A 275 -20.70 15.68 -29.14
C SER A 275 -19.84 14.79 -28.23
N GLY A 276 -18.65 15.30 -27.84
CA GLY A 276 -17.64 14.59 -27.05
C GLY A 276 -18.00 14.33 -25.57
N GLY A 277 -19.22 13.86 -25.30
CA GLY A 277 -19.69 13.40 -23.99
C GLY A 277 -19.59 11.88 -23.85
N VAL A 278 -19.25 11.43 -22.64
CA VAL A 278 -19.39 10.03 -22.19
C VAL A 278 -20.87 9.62 -22.37
N PRO A 279 -21.18 8.37 -22.79
CA PRO A 279 -22.54 7.97 -23.15
C PRO A 279 -23.53 8.15 -22.00
N GLN A 280 -24.72 8.65 -22.36
CA GLN A 280 -25.87 8.67 -21.49
C GLN A 280 -26.35 7.23 -21.27
N LEU A 281 -26.02 6.65 -20.12
CA LEU A 281 -26.80 5.56 -19.55
C LEU A 281 -28.26 5.99 -19.47
N LYS A 282 -29.18 5.15 -19.95
CA LYS A 282 -30.64 5.41 -19.94
C LYS A 282 -31.27 5.55 -18.53
N GLY A 283 -30.50 5.84 -17.48
CA GLY A 283 -31.00 6.04 -16.12
C GLY A 283 -30.12 6.88 -15.18
N ALA A 284 -28.85 7.16 -15.53
CA ALA A 284 -27.93 7.88 -14.66
C ALA A 284 -27.37 9.14 -15.34
N ARG A 285 -27.55 10.30 -14.70
CA ARG A 285 -27.08 11.60 -15.22
C ARG A 285 -25.57 11.74 -15.02
N TRP A 286 -24.88 12.26 -16.04
CA TRP A 286 -23.51 12.72 -15.88
C TRP A 286 -23.49 14.09 -15.17
N PHE A 287 -22.65 14.21 -14.14
CA PHE A 287 -22.40 15.44 -13.39
C PHE A 287 -20.95 15.89 -13.60
N SER A 288 -20.75 17.20 -13.79
CA SER A 288 -19.41 17.78 -13.76
C SER A 288 -18.86 17.86 -12.34
N PHE A 289 -17.53 17.83 -12.20
CA PHE A 289 -16.87 18.02 -10.91
C PHE A 289 -17.29 19.34 -10.26
N GLU A 290 -17.36 20.41 -11.05
CA GLU A 290 -17.74 21.74 -10.58
C GLU A 290 -19.17 21.78 -10.03
N GLU A 291 -20.09 21.05 -10.67
CA GLU A 291 -21.47 20.95 -10.20
C GLU A 291 -21.52 20.26 -8.83
N LEU A 292 -20.91 19.08 -8.68
CA LEU A 292 -20.90 18.37 -7.40
C LEU A 292 -20.14 19.11 -6.30
N ARG A 293 -19.07 19.83 -6.69
CA ARG A 293 -18.31 20.70 -5.79
C ARG A 293 -19.21 21.82 -5.25
N LYS A 294 -20.00 22.48 -6.09
CA LYS A 294 -20.96 23.50 -5.65
C LYS A 294 -22.07 22.92 -4.77
N CYS A 295 -22.65 21.79 -5.17
CA CYS A 295 -23.75 21.13 -4.44
C CYS A 295 -23.38 20.71 -3.02
N THR A 296 -22.08 20.46 -2.77
CA THR A 296 -21.54 20.02 -1.47
C THR A 296 -20.85 21.13 -0.70
N ASN A 297 -20.92 22.38 -1.17
CA ASN A 297 -20.14 23.51 -0.63
C ASN A 297 -18.64 23.19 -0.52
N ASN A 298 -18.01 22.86 -1.66
CA ASN A 298 -16.61 22.44 -1.76
C ASN A 298 -16.27 21.20 -0.92
N PHE A 299 -17.19 20.23 -0.83
CA PHE A 299 -17.01 19.03 0.00
C PHE A 299 -16.71 19.35 1.47
N ALA A 300 -17.36 20.39 2.02
CA ALA A 300 -17.17 20.79 3.41
C ALA A 300 -17.52 19.65 4.37
N GLU A 301 -16.75 19.50 5.45
CA GLU A 301 -16.95 18.42 6.45
C GLU A 301 -18.32 18.46 7.13
N VAL A 302 -18.96 19.64 7.21
CA VAL A 302 -20.35 19.77 7.71
C VAL A 302 -21.35 18.99 6.85
N ASN A 303 -21.04 18.77 5.57
CA ASN A 303 -21.84 17.98 4.66
C ASN A 303 -21.37 16.53 4.59
N ALA A 304 -20.29 16.15 5.28
CA ALA A 304 -19.87 14.75 5.33
C ALA A 304 -20.89 13.94 6.13
N VAL A 305 -21.47 12.94 5.48
CA VAL A 305 -22.41 11.99 6.10
C VAL A 305 -21.75 10.65 6.37
N GLY A 306 -20.57 10.34 5.83
CA GLY A 306 -19.89 9.10 6.21
C GLY A 306 -18.55 8.91 5.53
N SER A 307 -17.78 7.93 6.00
CA SER A 307 -16.47 7.62 5.43
C SER A 307 -16.16 6.12 5.46
N GLY A 308 -16.13 5.45 4.31
CA GLY A 308 -15.85 4.01 4.19
C GLY A 308 -14.53 3.67 3.49
N GLY A 309 -14.39 2.40 3.10
CA GLY A 309 -13.26 1.88 2.32
C GLY A 309 -13.14 2.54 0.94
N TYR A 310 -14.28 2.81 0.29
CA TYR A 310 -14.34 3.51 -0.99
C TYR A 310 -13.94 5.00 -0.88
N GLY A 311 -14.37 5.69 0.18
CA GLY A 311 -14.14 7.12 0.35
C GLY A 311 -15.17 7.80 1.25
N LYS A 312 -15.36 9.11 1.06
CA LYS A 312 -16.30 9.91 1.86
C LYS A 312 -17.63 10.10 1.12
N VAL A 313 -18.72 10.10 1.86
CA VAL A 313 -20.06 10.41 1.36
C VAL A 313 -20.46 11.79 1.85
N TYR A 314 -20.93 12.64 0.95
CA TYR A 314 -21.36 14.00 1.25
C TYR A 314 -22.84 14.18 0.93
N ARG A 315 -23.57 14.89 1.78
CA ARG A 315 -24.89 15.42 1.47
C ARG A 315 -24.73 16.61 0.52
N GLY A 316 -25.58 16.69 -0.48
CA GLY A 316 -25.66 17.84 -1.37
C GLY A 316 -27.07 18.10 -1.84
N THR A 317 -27.28 19.28 -2.43
CA THR A 317 -28.53 19.66 -3.09
C THR A 317 -28.21 20.02 -4.53
N ILE A 318 -28.79 19.30 -5.48
CA ILE A 318 -28.63 19.58 -6.92
C ILE A 318 -29.61 20.67 -7.37
N ALA A 319 -29.41 21.22 -8.58
CA ALA A 319 -30.18 22.36 -9.11
C ALA A 319 -31.71 22.17 -9.20
N SER A 320 -32.21 20.94 -9.07
CA SER A 320 -33.64 20.61 -8.99
C SER A 320 -34.19 20.64 -7.55
N ASP A 321 -33.46 21.19 -6.59
CA ASP A 321 -33.71 21.15 -5.14
C ASP A 321 -33.82 19.73 -4.54
N GLN A 322 -33.40 18.72 -5.31
CA GLN A 322 -33.34 17.35 -4.85
C GLN A 322 -32.12 17.13 -3.94
N LEU A 323 -32.34 16.53 -2.77
CA LEU A 323 -31.27 16.07 -1.88
C LEU A 323 -30.62 14.81 -2.42
N VAL A 324 -29.28 14.80 -2.41
CA VAL A 324 -28.46 13.69 -2.91
C VAL A 324 -27.36 13.32 -1.93
N ALA A 325 -26.94 12.05 -2.00
CA ALA A 325 -25.73 11.55 -1.35
C ALA A 325 -24.63 11.34 -2.40
N ILE A 326 -23.48 11.98 -2.22
CA ILE A 326 -22.36 11.98 -3.16
C ILE A 326 -21.21 11.19 -2.54
N LYS A 327 -21.04 9.93 -2.99
CA LYS A 327 -19.95 9.03 -2.59
C LYS A 327 -18.73 9.35 -3.44
N ARG A 328 -17.75 10.03 -2.87
CA ARG A 328 -16.50 10.46 -3.52
C ARG A 328 -15.36 9.54 -3.12
N ALA A 329 -14.67 8.98 -4.11
CA ALA A 329 -13.54 8.10 -3.86
C ALA A 329 -12.34 8.86 -3.25
N ARG A 330 -11.46 8.16 -2.50
CA ARG A 330 -10.28 8.81 -1.90
C ARG A 330 -9.31 9.28 -2.98
N GLN A 331 -8.81 10.53 -2.86
CA GLN A 331 -7.78 11.07 -3.74
C GLN A 331 -6.48 10.24 -3.64
N GLY A 332 -5.93 9.83 -4.78
CA GLY A 332 -4.61 9.17 -4.86
C GLY A 332 -4.60 7.66 -4.61
N SER A 333 -5.67 7.08 -4.06
CA SER A 333 -5.91 5.65 -4.25
C SER A 333 -6.51 5.48 -5.63
N LEU A 334 -6.04 4.53 -6.46
CA LEU A 334 -6.88 3.97 -7.52
C LEU A 334 -8.08 3.36 -6.79
N PRO A 335 -9.27 3.98 -6.80
CA PRO A 335 -10.46 3.24 -6.42
C PRO A 335 -10.50 2.08 -7.40
N ASP A 336 -10.92 0.90 -6.95
CA ASP A 336 -11.06 -0.26 -7.83
C ASP A 336 -12.00 0.17 -8.96
N ALA A 337 -11.44 0.59 -10.10
CA ALA A 337 -12.18 1.24 -11.18
C ALA A 337 -13.27 0.31 -11.71
N LEU A 338 -13.06 -0.98 -11.48
CA LEU A 338 -14.04 -2.03 -11.64
C LEU A 338 -15.26 -1.84 -10.72
N GLN A 339 -15.10 -1.59 -9.41
CA GLN A 339 -16.24 -1.33 -8.49
C GLN A 339 -17.05 -0.11 -8.92
N PHE A 340 -16.39 0.99 -9.30
CA PHE A 340 -17.07 2.19 -9.80
C PHE A 340 -17.86 1.91 -11.07
N LYS A 341 -17.25 1.22 -12.04
CA LYS A 341 -17.90 0.83 -13.29
C LYS A 341 -19.06 -0.15 -13.06
N THR A 342 -18.84 -1.19 -12.26
CA THR A 342 -19.83 -2.21 -11.91
C THR A 342 -21.03 -1.56 -11.23
N GLU A 343 -20.82 -0.67 -10.27
CA GLU A 343 -21.92 0.00 -9.57
C GLU A 343 -22.75 0.87 -10.53
N ILE A 344 -22.10 1.60 -11.44
CA ILE A 344 -22.78 2.37 -12.49
C ILE A 344 -23.58 1.46 -13.43
N GLU A 345 -22.98 0.38 -13.93
CA GLU A 345 -23.62 -0.54 -14.88
C GLU A 345 -24.81 -1.29 -14.27
N LEU A 346 -24.71 -1.71 -13.01
CA LEU A 346 -25.75 -2.45 -12.30
C LEU A 346 -26.90 -1.54 -11.89
N LEU A 347 -26.60 -0.43 -11.21
CA LEU A 347 -27.64 0.46 -10.68
C LEU A 347 -28.38 1.20 -11.79
N SER A 348 -27.78 1.40 -12.97
CA SER A 348 -28.51 1.94 -14.12
C SER A 348 -29.60 1.00 -14.64
N ARG A 349 -29.57 -0.29 -14.26
CA ARG A 349 -30.54 -1.32 -14.67
C ARG A 349 -31.57 -1.63 -13.60
N ILE A 350 -31.28 -1.31 -12.34
CA ILE A 350 -32.12 -1.64 -11.18
C ILE A 350 -32.94 -0.42 -10.76
N HIS A 351 -34.27 -0.58 -10.72
CA HIS A 351 -35.18 0.41 -10.17
C HIS A 351 -36.21 -0.29 -9.29
N HIS A 352 -36.03 -0.22 -7.98
CA HIS A 352 -36.93 -0.85 -7.03
C HIS A 352 -37.04 0.00 -5.76
N LYS A 353 -38.24 0.09 -5.17
CA LYS A 353 -38.49 0.92 -3.99
C LYS A 353 -37.63 0.56 -2.76
N ASN A 354 -37.16 -0.68 -2.68
CA ASN A 354 -36.30 -1.19 -1.60
C ASN A 354 -34.82 -1.33 -2.01
N VAL A 355 -34.41 -0.66 -3.08
CA VAL A 355 -33.02 -0.54 -3.52
C VAL A 355 -32.71 0.95 -3.68
N VAL A 356 -31.52 1.39 -3.26
CA VAL A 356 -31.10 2.78 -3.42
C VAL A 356 -30.91 3.11 -4.90
N SER A 357 -31.49 4.22 -5.33
CA SER A 357 -31.45 4.69 -6.71
C SER A 357 -30.18 5.49 -7.00
N LEU A 358 -29.51 5.15 -8.10
CA LEU A 358 -28.41 5.96 -8.64
C LEU A 358 -28.99 7.13 -9.43
N VAL A 359 -28.73 8.36 -8.98
CA VAL A 359 -29.11 9.60 -9.68
C VAL A 359 -28.12 9.90 -10.80
N GLY A 360 -26.84 9.61 -10.57
CA GLY A 360 -25.81 9.89 -11.56
C GLY A 360 -24.39 9.61 -11.10
N PHE A 361 -23.43 10.08 -11.89
CA PHE A 361 -22.01 9.88 -11.62
C PHE A 361 -21.17 11.03 -12.15
N CYS A 362 -19.97 11.19 -11.59
CA CYS A 362 -18.93 12.09 -12.07
C CYS A 362 -17.64 11.29 -12.28
N TYR A 363 -17.08 11.42 -13.48
CA TYR A 363 -15.76 10.90 -13.85
C TYR A 363 -15.00 11.97 -14.59
N GLU A 364 -14.38 12.89 -13.85
CA GLU A 364 -13.74 14.09 -14.39
C GLU A 364 -12.52 14.46 -13.55
N GLN A 365 -11.44 14.95 -14.17
CA GLN A 365 -10.23 15.45 -13.47
C GLN A 365 -9.59 14.45 -12.49
N GLY A 366 -9.73 13.14 -12.73
CA GLY A 366 -9.22 12.09 -11.85
C GLY A 366 -10.12 11.81 -10.63
N GLU A 367 -11.28 12.45 -10.55
CA GLU A 367 -12.29 12.25 -9.52
C GLU A 367 -13.32 11.22 -9.97
N GLN A 368 -13.66 10.30 -9.06
CA GLN A 368 -14.72 9.31 -9.24
C GLN A 368 -15.77 9.53 -8.16
N MET A 369 -16.99 9.87 -8.57
CA MET A 369 -18.10 10.10 -7.63
C MET A 369 -19.38 9.46 -8.13
N LEU A 370 -20.11 8.86 -7.20
CA LEU A 370 -21.45 8.31 -7.42
C LEU A 370 -22.46 9.17 -6.67
N VAL A 371 -23.56 9.49 -7.34
CA VAL A 371 -24.61 10.37 -6.83
C VAL A 371 -25.87 9.53 -6.66
N TYR A 372 -26.35 9.40 -5.43
CA TYR A 372 -27.54 8.64 -5.07
C TYR A 372 -28.63 9.55 -4.52
N GLU A 373 -29.84 9.03 -4.44
CA GLU A 373 -30.87 9.62 -3.58
C GLU A 373 -30.37 9.72 -2.12
N TYR A 374 -30.67 10.82 -1.45
CA TYR A 374 -30.35 10.97 -0.04
C TYR A 374 -31.38 10.25 0.83
N ILE A 375 -30.91 9.34 1.69
CA ILE A 375 -31.75 8.52 2.58
C ILE A 375 -31.52 8.98 4.03
N PRO A 376 -32.45 9.69 4.69
CA PRO A 376 -32.14 10.56 5.83
C PRO A 376 -31.91 9.87 7.18
N ASN A 377 -32.50 8.70 7.43
CA ASN A 377 -32.40 8.03 8.74
C ASN A 377 -31.16 7.12 8.89
N GLY A 378 -30.19 7.25 7.97
CA GLY A 378 -28.91 6.55 8.05
C GLY A 378 -29.03 5.04 7.89
N THR A 379 -28.12 4.30 8.54
CA THR A 379 -27.98 2.85 8.41
C THR A 379 -28.80 2.08 9.44
N LEU A 380 -29.19 0.84 9.10
CA LEU A 380 -29.83 -0.08 10.05
C LEU A 380 -28.94 -0.37 11.26
N LYS A 381 -27.61 -0.47 11.07
CA LYS A 381 -26.66 -0.64 12.17
C LYS A 381 -26.77 0.49 13.21
N ASP A 382 -26.84 1.73 12.75
CA ASP A 382 -26.96 2.88 13.66
C ASP A 382 -28.31 2.88 14.38
N ALA A 383 -29.39 2.49 13.69
CA ALA A 383 -30.72 2.36 14.28
C ALA A 383 -30.76 1.27 15.37
N LEU A 384 -30.10 0.13 15.15
CA LEU A 384 -29.99 -0.95 16.14
C LEU A 384 -29.08 -0.59 17.32
N SER A 385 -28.04 0.21 17.11
CA SER A 385 -27.16 0.67 18.19
C SER A 385 -27.73 1.84 19.01
N GLY A 386 -28.91 2.35 18.64
CA GLY A 386 -29.55 3.49 19.30
C GLY A 386 -28.91 4.83 18.97
N LYS A 387 -27.93 4.88 18.08
CA LYS A 387 -27.28 6.13 17.65
C LYS A 387 -28.25 7.03 16.92
N SER A 388 -29.19 6.48 16.15
CA SER A 388 -30.15 7.25 15.33
C SER A 388 -31.15 8.09 16.13
N GLY A 389 -31.18 7.99 17.46
CA GLY A 389 -32.09 8.78 18.31
C GLY A 389 -33.54 8.26 18.36
N PHE A 390 -33.84 7.15 17.66
CA PHE A 390 -35.12 6.45 17.73
C PHE A 390 -34.90 4.95 17.97
N GLN A 391 -35.92 4.27 18.48
CA GLN A 391 -35.89 2.83 18.74
C GLN A 391 -36.79 2.07 17.77
N LEU A 392 -36.32 0.92 17.30
CA LEU A 392 -37.07 0.04 16.40
C LEU A 392 -37.86 -0.99 17.22
N ASN A 393 -39.18 -0.83 17.28
CA ASN A 393 -40.07 -1.85 17.83
C ASN A 393 -40.15 -3.08 16.91
N TRP A 394 -40.78 -4.16 17.40
CA TRP A 394 -40.84 -5.44 16.70
C TRP A 394 -41.45 -5.35 15.29
N MET A 395 -42.59 -4.68 15.16
CA MET A 395 -43.26 -4.53 13.85
C MET A 395 -42.41 -3.72 12.86
N ARG A 396 -41.66 -2.72 13.33
CA ARG A 396 -40.71 -1.97 12.49
C ARG A 396 -39.55 -2.84 12.03
N ARG A 397 -38.99 -3.69 12.90
CA ARG A 397 -37.93 -4.64 12.51
C ARG A 397 -38.41 -5.67 11.49
N LEU A 398 -39.62 -6.20 11.65
CA LEU A 398 -40.22 -7.08 10.65
C LEU A 398 -40.42 -6.39 9.30
N ARG A 399 -40.86 -5.13 9.29
CA ARG A 399 -41.01 -4.34 8.06
C ARG A 399 -39.66 -4.09 7.37
N ILE A 400 -38.63 -3.74 8.13
CA ILE A 400 -37.26 -3.56 7.62
C ILE A 400 -36.73 -4.87 7.01
N ALA A 401 -36.94 -6.01 7.69
CA ALA A 401 -36.59 -7.32 7.16
C ALA A 401 -37.32 -7.60 5.84
N LEU A 402 -38.63 -7.36 5.79
CA LEU A 402 -39.45 -7.58 4.60
C LEU A 402 -39.00 -6.71 3.42
N ASP A 403 -38.80 -5.42 3.66
CA ASP A 403 -38.36 -4.46 2.65
C ASP A 403 -36.99 -4.85 2.07
N SER A 404 -36.04 -5.17 2.94
CA SER A 404 -34.71 -5.62 2.53
C SER A 404 -34.77 -6.93 1.73
N ALA A 405 -35.60 -7.88 2.18
CA ALA A 405 -35.81 -9.15 1.48
C ALA A 405 -36.45 -8.96 0.11
N LYS A 406 -37.38 -8.01 -0.05
CA LYS A 406 -37.99 -7.65 -1.34
C LYS A 406 -36.97 -7.04 -2.30
N GLY A 407 -36.08 -6.18 -1.81
CA GLY A 407 -34.97 -5.64 -2.61
C GLY A 407 -34.05 -6.75 -3.13
N LEU A 408 -33.69 -7.70 -2.26
CA LEU A 408 -32.86 -8.85 -2.63
C LEU A 408 -33.55 -9.83 -3.59
N ALA A 409 -34.81 -10.19 -3.32
CA ALA A 409 -35.60 -11.05 -4.19
C ALA A 409 -35.74 -10.44 -5.60
N TYR A 410 -35.95 -9.13 -5.70
CA TYR A 410 -35.96 -8.43 -6.98
C TYR A 410 -34.63 -8.61 -7.75
N MET A 411 -33.49 -8.49 -7.08
CA MET A 411 -32.17 -8.64 -7.71
C MET A 411 -31.88 -10.08 -8.15
N HIS A 412 -32.31 -11.08 -7.38
CA HIS A 412 -32.06 -12.49 -7.68
C HIS A 412 -33.02 -13.06 -8.73
N GLU A 413 -34.31 -12.69 -8.64
CA GLU A 413 -35.37 -13.39 -9.37
C GLU A 413 -35.95 -12.58 -10.54
N LEU A 414 -35.89 -11.25 -10.47
CA LEU A 414 -36.52 -10.35 -11.45
C LEU A 414 -35.52 -9.56 -12.30
N ALA A 415 -34.30 -9.35 -11.83
CA ALA A 415 -33.23 -8.75 -12.63
C ALA A 415 -32.71 -9.74 -13.68
N ASN A 416 -32.40 -9.23 -14.88
CA ASN A 416 -31.88 -10.05 -15.98
C ASN A 416 -30.58 -9.44 -16.57
N PRO A 417 -29.42 -10.13 -16.45
CA PRO A 417 -29.22 -11.36 -15.69
C PRO A 417 -29.33 -11.13 -14.17
N PRO A 418 -29.54 -12.18 -13.36
CA PRO A 418 -29.59 -12.07 -11.90
C PRO A 418 -28.36 -11.39 -11.31
N ILE A 419 -28.57 -10.63 -10.24
CA ILE A 419 -27.54 -9.80 -9.60
C ILE A 419 -27.31 -10.31 -8.18
N ILE A 420 -26.08 -10.77 -7.90
CA ILE A 420 -25.66 -11.17 -6.56
C ILE A 420 -25.01 -9.95 -5.90
N HIS A 421 -25.55 -9.49 -4.78
CA HIS A 421 -25.11 -8.28 -4.08
C HIS A 421 -23.72 -8.44 -3.46
N ARG A 422 -23.49 -9.60 -2.81
CA ARG A 422 -22.22 -10.08 -2.23
C ARG A 422 -21.73 -9.37 -0.96
N ASP A 423 -22.26 -8.20 -0.64
CA ASP A 423 -21.92 -7.45 0.59
C ASP A 423 -23.15 -7.00 1.38
N ILE A 424 -24.09 -7.93 1.64
CA ILE A 424 -25.25 -7.65 2.47
C ILE A 424 -24.84 -7.56 3.94
N LYS A 425 -25.15 -6.44 4.58
CA LYS A 425 -24.86 -6.14 5.99
C LYS A 425 -25.73 -4.99 6.50
N SER A 426 -25.83 -4.85 7.81
CA SER A 426 -26.65 -3.80 8.45
C SER A 426 -26.18 -2.36 8.14
N THR A 427 -24.94 -2.15 7.70
CA THR A 427 -24.46 -0.84 7.23
C THR A 427 -24.85 -0.52 5.78
N ASN A 428 -25.20 -1.54 4.98
CA ASN A 428 -25.60 -1.42 3.58
C ASN A 428 -27.14 -1.46 3.43
N ILE A 429 -27.87 -1.36 4.54
CA ILE A 429 -29.33 -1.21 4.56
C ILE A 429 -29.63 0.16 5.16
N LEU A 430 -30.17 1.05 4.34
CA LEU A 430 -30.50 2.42 4.73
C LEU A 430 -32.00 2.55 5.02
N LEU A 431 -32.36 3.54 5.86
CA LEU A 431 -33.74 3.79 6.28
C LEU A 431 -34.25 5.14 5.75
N ASP A 432 -35.33 5.11 4.98
CA ASP A 432 -35.97 6.33 4.45
C ASP A 432 -36.77 7.09 5.54
N ASP A 433 -37.39 8.22 5.17
CA ASP A 433 -38.21 9.05 6.07
C ASP A 433 -39.32 8.28 6.81
N CYS A 434 -39.84 7.23 6.18
CA CYS A 434 -40.91 6.38 6.71
C CYS A 434 -40.37 5.15 7.47
N LEU A 435 -39.05 5.04 7.63
CA LEU A 435 -38.32 3.88 8.13
C LEU A 435 -38.55 2.61 7.29
N ASN A 436 -38.74 2.77 5.98
CA ASN A 436 -38.68 1.65 5.05
C ASN A 436 -37.21 1.39 4.69
N ALA A 437 -36.88 0.12 4.45
CA ALA A 437 -35.51 -0.27 4.16
C ALA A 437 -35.18 -0.20 2.67
N LYS A 438 -33.96 0.26 2.36
CA LYS A 438 -33.36 0.23 1.03
C LYS A 438 -31.96 -0.38 1.06
N VAL A 439 -31.72 -1.36 0.20
CA VAL A 439 -30.40 -1.99 0.02
C VAL A 439 -29.49 -1.05 -0.79
N ALA A 440 -28.24 -0.89 -0.33
CA ALA A 440 -27.25 0.04 -0.86
C ALA A 440 -25.88 -0.62 -1.05
N ASP A 441 -24.97 0.09 -1.73
CA ASP A 441 -23.56 -0.27 -1.95
C ASP A 441 -23.32 -1.51 -2.82
N PHE A 442 -23.33 -1.28 -4.14
CA PHE A 442 -23.25 -2.32 -5.17
C PHE A 442 -21.83 -2.55 -5.69
N GLY A 443 -20.82 -1.95 -5.05
CA GLY A 443 -19.44 -1.98 -5.54
C GLY A 443 -18.86 -3.40 -5.68
N LEU A 444 -19.31 -4.36 -4.86
CA LEU A 444 -18.85 -5.75 -4.90
C LEU A 444 -19.78 -6.70 -5.69
N SER A 445 -20.92 -6.20 -6.15
CA SER A 445 -21.97 -7.01 -6.77
C SER A 445 -21.52 -7.63 -8.10
N LYS A 446 -22.17 -8.72 -8.50
CA LYS A 446 -21.79 -9.48 -9.70
C LYS A 446 -23.01 -9.98 -10.45
N LEU A 447 -22.95 -9.93 -11.78
CA LEU A 447 -23.95 -10.53 -12.66
C LEU A 447 -23.73 -12.04 -12.75
N MET A 448 -24.82 -12.79 -12.75
CA MET A 448 -24.82 -14.23 -13.06
C MET A 448 -25.05 -14.41 -14.57
N GLU A 449 -23.97 -14.26 -15.36
CA GLU A 449 -24.03 -14.28 -16.83
C GLU A 449 -24.39 -15.65 -17.42
N ASP A 450 -23.98 -16.73 -16.74
CA ASP A 450 -24.23 -18.11 -17.16
C ASP A 450 -25.36 -18.73 -16.33
N THR A 451 -26.61 -18.58 -16.79
CA THR A 451 -27.79 -19.15 -16.12
C THR A 451 -27.82 -20.69 -16.16
N SER A 452 -26.90 -21.35 -16.88
CA SER A 452 -26.77 -22.82 -16.85
C SER A 452 -26.06 -23.33 -15.59
N LYS A 453 -25.36 -22.43 -14.87
CA LYS A 453 -24.71 -22.72 -13.60
C LYS A 453 -25.34 -21.88 -12.49
N ASN A 454 -25.65 -22.51 -11.36
CA ASN A 454 -26.20 -21.83 -10.19
C ASN A 454 -25.14 -21.04 -9.39
N TYR A 455 -23.94 -20.85 -9.94
CA TYR A 455 -22.84 -20.16 -9.26
C TYR A 455 -21.87 -19.50 -10.25
N VAL A 456 -21.13 -18.51 -9.74
CA VAL A 456 -20.06 -17.79 -10.42
C VAL A 456 -18.75 -18.01 -9.67
N SER A 457 -17.76 -18.65 -10.31
CA SER A 457 -16.41 -18.77 -9.73
C SER A 457 -15.74 -17.41 -9.70
N THR A 458 -15.31 -16.97 -8.51
CA THR A 458 -14.74 -15.63 -8.33
C THR A 458 -13.88 -15.57 -7.07
N GLN A 459 -12.87 -14.68 -7.05
CA GLN A 459 -12.08 -14.39 -5.84
C GLN A 459 -13.01 -14.12 -4.65
N VAL A 460 -12.67 -14.55 -3.45
CA VAL A 460 -13.46 -14.25 -2.25
C VAL A 460 -13.39 -12.75 -1.92
N LYS A 461 -14.55 -12.07 -1.88
CA LYS A 461 -14.72 -10.69 -1.39
C LYS A 461 -16.03 -10.59 -0.60
N GLY A 462 -16.08 -9.71 0.39
CA GLY A 462 -17.25 -9.45 1.24
C GLY A 462 -16.84 -9.10 2.68
N THR A 463 -17.82 -8.84 3.54
CA THR A 463 -17.56 -8.43 4.93
C THR A 463 -17.45 -9.62 5.91
N MET A 464 -16.37 -9.65 6.69
CA MET A 464 -16.15 -10.68 7.72
C MET A 464 -17.29 -10.67 8.75
N GLY A 465 -17.82 -11.86 9.08
CA GLY A 465 -19.01 -12.01 9.94
C GLY A 465 -20.33 -12.15 9.17
N TYR A 466 -20.39 -11.67 7.92
CA TYR A 466 -21.53 -11.86 7.02
C TYR A 466 -21.27 -12.90 5.93
N MET A 467 -20.01 -13.27 5.74
CA MET A 467 -19.56 -14.08 4.61
C MET A 467 -20.06 -15.52 4.69
N ASP A 468 -20.64 -15.99 3.59
CA ASP A 468 -21.05 -17.37 3.39
C ASP A 468 -19.83 -18.33 3.50
N PRO A 469 -19.87 -19.32 4.41
CA PRO A 469 -18.77 -20.27 4.61
C PRO A 469 -18.54 -21.19 3.40
N GLU A 470 -19.58 -21.52 2.65
CA GLU A 470 -19.47 -22.34 1.44
C GLU A 470 -18.73 -21.53 0.37
N TYR A 471 -19.18 -20.31 0.08
CA TYR A 471 -18.51 -19.40 -0.85
C TYR A 471 -17.05 -19.12 -0.43
N TYR A 472 -16.79 -18.90 0.85
CA TYR A 472 -15.43 -18.70 1.36
C TYR A 472 -14.51 -19.88 1.05
N THR A 473 -15.03 -21.10 1.16
CA THR A 473 -14.26 -22.34 0.98
C THR A 473 -14.13 -22.73 -0.49
N THR A 474 -15.22 -22.64 -1.27
CA THR A 474 -15.29 -23.15 -2.64
C THR A 474 -14.95 -22.09 -3.69
N GLN A 475 -14.96 -20.81 -3.33
CA GLN A 475 -14.88 -19.66 -4.25
C GLN A 475 -16.04 -19.61 -5.28
N GLN A 476 -17.13 -20.34 -5.02
CA GLN A 476 -18.33 -20.35 -5.84
C GLN A 476 -19.35 -19.41 -5.23
N LEU A 477 -19.56 -18.26 -5.87
CA LEU A 477 -20.53 -17.26 -5.43
C LEU A 477 -21.89 -17.59 -6.02
N SER A 478 -22.94 -17.59 -5.20
CA SER A 478 -24.33 -17.78 -5.66
C SER A 478 -25.27 -16.78 -5.00
N GLU A 479 -26.50 -16.67 -5.48
CA GLU A 479 -27.59 -15.96 -4.78
C GLU A 479 -27.79 -16.46 -3.34
N LYS A 480 -27.50 -17.72 -3.05
CA LYS A 480 -27.56 -18.29 -1.69
C LYS A 480 -26.49 -17.75 -0.76
N SER A 481 -25.43 -17.15 -1.29
CA SER A 481 -24.45 -16.43 -0.48
C SER A 481 -25.04 -15.14 0.11
N ASP A 482 -25.87 -14.41 -0.66
CA ASP A 482 -26.62 -13.27 -0.14
C ASP A 482 -27.69 -13.68 0.89
N VAL A 483 -28.33 -14.85 0.70
CA VAL A 483 -29.27 -15.41 1.68
C VAL A 483 -28.59 -15.64 3.03
N TYR A 484 -27.36 -16.17 3.03
CA TYR A 484 -26.59 -16.35 4.26
C TYR A 484 -26.32 -15.01 4.95
N SER A 485 -25.78 -14.04 4.21
CA SER A 485 -25.50 -12.70 4.73
C SER A 485 -26.76 -11.99 5.25
N PHE A 486 -27.89 -12.17 4.57
CA PHE A 486 -29.18 -11.66 5.03
C PHE A 486 -29.65 -12.36 6.31
N GLY A 487 -29.41 -13.67 6.44
CA GLY A 487 -29.66 -14.41 7.67
C GLY A 487 -28.93 -13.81 8.88
N ILE A 488 -27.69 -13.34 8.71
CA ILE A 488 -26.95 -12.61 9.74
C ILE A 488 -27.66 -11.30 10.10
N VAL A 489 -28.15 -10.54 9.13
CA VAL A 489 -28.93 -9.31 9.36
C VAL A 489 -30.21 -9.61 10.14
N LEU A 490 -30.90 -10.74 9.86
CA LEU A 490 -32.07 -11.15 10.64
C LEU A 490 -31.69 -11.43 12.11
N LEU A 491 -30.53 -12.03 12.37
CA LEU A 491 -30.03 -12.22 13.73
C LEU A 491 -29.68 -10.89 14.40
N GLU A 492 -29.09 -9.93 13.69
CA GLU A 492 -28.86 -8.58 14.21
C GLU A 492 -30.19 -7.89 14.57
N LEU A 493 -31.23 -8.03 13.74
CA LEU A 493 -32.55 -7.46 14.02
C LEU A 493 -33.18 -8.00 15.30
N VAL A 494 -32.96 -9.27 15.65
CA VAL A 494 -33.52 -9.84 16.90
C VAL A 494 -32.68 -9.48 18.13
N THR A 495 -31.36 -9.43 17.97
CA THR A 495 -30.43 -9.37 19.11
C THR A 495 -29.84 -7.98 19.35
N ALA A 496 -29.85 -7.11 18.34
CA ALA A 496 -29.07 -5.87 18.27
C ALA A 496 -27.58 -6.03 18.60
N ARG A 497 -27.03 -7.24 18.41
CA ARG A 497 -25.60 -7.54 18.59
C ARG A 497 -24.86 -7.45 17.28
N ALA A 498 -23.58 -7.12 17.35
CA ALA A 498 -22.70 -7.17 16.19
C ALA A 498 -22.51 -8.63 15.71
N PRO A 499 -22.29 -8.86 14.40
CA PRO A 499 -22.07 -10.20 13.84
C PRO A 499 -20.89 -10.95 14.48
N ILE A 500 -19.87 -10.21 14.92
CA ILE A 500 -18.71 -10.72 15.65
C ILE A 500 -18.55 -9.86 16.89
N GLU A 501 -18.65 -10.48 18.07
CA GLU A 501 -18.43 -9.83 19.35
C GLU A 501 -17.51 -10.69 20.22
N ARG A 502 -16.42 -10.10 20.74
CA ARG A 502 -15.43 -10.79 21.60
C ARG A 502 -14.92 -12.12 21.00
N GLY A 503 -14.71 -12.14 19.68
CA GLY A 503 -14.23 -13.30 18.93
C GLY A 503 -15.28 -14.41 18.69
N LYS A 504 -16.55 -14.19 19.05
CA LYS A 504 -17.64 -15.14 18.81
C LYS A 504 -18.56 -14.61 17.71
N TYR A 505 -18.93 -15.50 16.79
CA TYR A 505 -19.91 -15.21 15.75
C TYR A 505 -21.33 -15.27 16.32
N ILE A 506 -22.19 -14.33 15.93
CA ILE A 506 -23.59 -14.26 16.34
C ILE A 506 -24.34 -15.58 16.07
N VAL A 507 -24.06 -16.24 14.95
CA VAL A 507 -24.65 -17.54 14.59
C VAL A 507 -24.37 -18.59 15.65
N VAL A 508 -23.13 -18.66 16.18
CA VAL A 508 -22.75 -19.63 17.22
C VAL A 508 -23.47 -19.31 18.53
N VAL A 509 -23.56 -18.03 18.89
CA VAL A 509 -24.24 -17.58 20.11
C VAL A 509 -25.73 -17.97 20.06
N VAL A 510 -26.40 -17.66 18.96
CA VAL A 510 -27.82 -17.96 18.77
C VAL A 510 -28.05 -19.48 18.65
N LYS A 511 -27.22 -20.20 17.89
CA LYS A 511 -27.31 -21.67 17.77
C LYS A 511 -27.17 -22.37 19.12
N ASN A 512 -26.27 -21.92 19.99
CA ASN A 512 -26.11 -22.48 21.33
C ASN A 512 -27.32 -22.17 22.23
N ALA A 513 -27.87 -20.94 22.15
CA ALA A 513 -29.09 -20.59 22.87
C ALA A 513 -30.28 -21.45 22.42
N ILE A 514 -30.36 -21.79 21.14
CA ILE A 514 -31.39 -22.65 20.54
C ILE A 514 -31.12 -24.15 20.85
N ALA A 515 -29.89 -24.63 20.87
CA ALA A 515 -29.62 -26.06 21.13
C ALA A 515 -30.04 -26.49 22.55
N ASN A 516 -30.10 -25.56 23.49
CA ASN A 516 -30.54 -25.77 24.87
C ASN A 516 -32.08 -25.67 25.04
N LEU A 517 -32.86 -25.76 23.95
CA LEU A 517 -34.33 -25.61 23.86
C LEU A 517 -35.15 -26.76 24.51
N THR A 518 -34.85 -27.12 25.74
CA THR A 518 -35.86 -27.79 26.59
C THR A 518 -36.78 -26.80 27.29
N ASP A 519 -36.37 -25.53 27.48
CA ASP A 519 -37.19 -24.52 28.16
C ASP A 519 -37.27 -23.20 27.37
N GLN A 520 -38.48 -22.64 27.29
CA GLN A 520 -38.84 -21.39 26.59
C GLN A 520 -38.12 -20.12 27.13
N TYR A 521 -37.24 -20.25 28.11
CA TYR A 521 -36.72 -19.15 28.91
C TYR A 521 -35.44 -18.47 28.36
N TYR A 522 -34.68 -19.11 27.46
CA TYR A 522 -33.35 -18.62 27.05
C TYR A 522 -33.32 -17.70 25.82
N ILE A 523 -34.39 -17.61 25.01
CA ILE A 523 -34.45 -16.61 23.93
C ILE A 523 -34.36 -15.18 24.51
N HIS A 524 -34.79 -14.99 25.77
CA HIS A 524 -34.67 -13.73 26.48
C HIS A 524 -33.22 -13.22 26.60
N ASP A 525 -32.23 -14.13 26.72
CA ASP A 525 -30.83 -13.76 26.94
C ASP A 525 -30.14 -13.24 25.67
N ILE A 526 -30.67 -13.58 24.50
CA ILE A 526 -30.16 -13.11 23.21
C ILE A 526 -31.02 -11.99 22.60
N LEU A 527 -32.27 -11.86 23.04
CA LEU A 527 -33.20 -10.85 22.54
C LEU A 527 -32.72 -9.45 22.91
N ASP A 528 -32.90 -8.52 22.00
CA ASP A 528 -32.69 -7.11 22.27
C ASP A 528 -33.65 -6.64 23.40
N PRO A 529 -33.14 -6.12 24.54
CA PRO A 529 -33.96 -5.65 25.64
C PRO A 529 -34.99 -4.59 25.26
N THR A 530 -34.74 -3.80 24.20
CA THR A 530 -35.65 -2.75 23.71
C THR A 530 -36.92 -3.31 23.07
N LEU A 531 -36.94 -4.59 22.69
CA LEU A 531 -38.14 -5.25 22.15
C LEU A 531 -39.14 -5.64 23.25
N GLY A 532 -38.73 -5.59 24.53
CA GLY A 532 -39.55 -6.02 25.66
C GLY A 532 -39.75 -7.54 25.73
N PRO A 533 -40.75 -8.02 26.48
CA PRO A 533 -40.92 -9.45 26.75
C PRO A 533 -41.22 -10.28 25.49
N SER A 534 -40.48 -11.38 25.30
CA SER A 534 -40.61 -12.30 24.15
C SER A 534 -42.04 -12.83 23.95
N ALA A 535 -42.81 -13.00 25.03
CA ALA A 535 -44.21 -13.44 24.99
C ALA A 535 -45.14 -12.47 24.22
N LYS A 536 -44.76 -11.19 24.10
CA LYS A 536 -45.52 -10.18 23.33
C LYS A 536 -45.07 -10.10 21.86
N LEU A 537 -44.01 -10.81 21.49
CA LEU A 537 -43.43 -10.78 20.15
C LEU A 537 -44.04 -11.89 19.28
N GLY A 538 -45.23 -11.64 18.76
CA GLY A 538 -45.90 -12.58 17.86
C GLY A 538 -45.00 -12.95 16.67
N GLY A 539 -44.88 -14.26 16.40
CA GLY A 539 -44.06 -14.78 15.32
C GLY A 539 -42.54 -14.82 15.57
N LEU A 540 -42.04 -14.40 16.74
CA LEU A 540 -40.59 -14.39 17.06
C LEU A 540 -39.91 -15.74 16.81
N LYS A 541 -40.52 -16.84 17.28
CA LYS A 541 -39.97 -18.19 17.10
C LYS A 541 -39.74 -18.52 15.62
N LYS A 542 -40.75 -18.26 14.78
CA LYS A 542 -40.67 -18.47 13.33
C LYS A 542 -39.63 -17.57 12.66
N PHE A 543 -39.49 -16.33 13.14
CA PHE A 543 -38.48 -15.41 12.63
C PHE A 543 -37.06 -15.91 12.91
N VAL A 544 -36.80 -16.39 14.13
CA VAL A 544 -35.50 -16.99 14.49
C VAL A 544 -35.25 -18.29 13.72
N GLU A 545 -36.26 -19.15 13.56
CA GLU A 545 -36.17 -20.36 12.73
C GLU A 545 -35.83 -20.05 11.26
N LEU A 546 -36.43 -19.01 10.69
CA LEU A 546 -36.13 -18.51 9.35
C LEU A 546 -34.67 -18.01 9.26
N ALA A 547 -34.23 -17.19 10.22
CA ALA A 547 -32.86 -16.71 10.27
C ALA A 547 -31.85 -17.88 10.33
N MET A 548 -32.13 -18.89 11.16
CA MET A 548 -31.29 -20.07 11.30
C MET A 548 -31.25 -20.96 10.06
N ARG A 549 -32.32 -21.00 9.25
CA ARG A 549 -32.30 -21.67 7.94
C ARG A 549 -31.49 -20.89 6.91
N CYS A 550 -31.55 -19.56 6.94
CA CYS A 550 -30.76 -18.71 6.03
C CYS A 550 -29.26 -18.91 6.25
N VAL A 551 -28.81 -19.11 7.50
CA VAL A 551 -27.38 -19.27 7.86
C VAL A 551 -26.89 -20.73 7.91
N LYS A 552 -27.58 -21.65 7.21
CA LYS A 552 -27.11 -23.04 7.07
C LYS A 552 -25.77 -23.09 6.32
N ASP A 553 -24.89 -24.01 6.72
CA ASP A 553 -23.58 -24.15 6.09
C ASP A 553 -23.70 -24.51 4.60
N SER A 554 -24.61 -25.43 4.25
CA SER A 554 -24.92 -25.81 2.87
C SER A 554 -25.91 -24.85 2.19
N SER A 555 -25.55 -24.33 1.03
CA SER A 555 -26.35 -23.44 0.18
C SER A 555 -27.65 -24.06 -0.32
N SER A 556 -27.68 -25.39 -0.48
CA SER A 556 -28.85 -26.15 -0.91
C SER A 556 -29.95 -26.23 0.16
N GLU A 557 -29.60 -26.09 1.44
CA GLU A 557 -30.55 -26.09 2.56
C GLU A 557 -31.16 -24.70 2.84
N ARG A 558 -30.58 -23.66 2.25
CA ARG A 558 -31.04 -22.27 2.44
C ARG A 558 -32.29 -22.01 1.57
N PRO A 559 -33.27 -21.22 2.03
CA PRO A 559 -34.39 -20.80 1.20
C PRO A 559 -33.92 -19.87 0.07
N THR A 560 -34.78 -19.61 -0.93
CA THR A 560 -34.61 -18.48 -1.85
C THR A 560 -35.06 -17.18 -1.20
N MET A 561 -34.66 -16.02 -1.74
CA MET A 561 -35.12 -14.74 -1.19
C MET A 561 -36.64 -14.52 -1.36
N GLY A 562 -37.26 -15.02 -2.43
CA GLY A 562 -38.72 -15.04 -2.56
C GLY A 562 -39.41 -15.88 -1.49
N GLU A 563 -38.85 -17.03 -1.11
CA GLU A 563 -39.34 -17.82 0.03
C GLU A 563 -39.20 -17.07 1.36
N VAL A 564 -38.05 -16.41 1.58
CA VAL A 564 -37.80 -15.56 2.75
C VAL A 564 -38.83 -14.44 2.85
N VAL A 565 -39.14 -13.75 1.74
CA VAL A 565 -40.19 -12.70 1.67
C VAL A 565 -41.53 -13.26 2.14
N ARG A 566 -41.98 -14.36 1.55
CA ARG A 566 -43.27 -15.00 1.87
C ARG A 566 -43.36 -15.39 3.36
N GLU A 567 -42.27 -15.90 3.90
CA GLU A 567 -42.23 -16.28 5.31
C GLU A 567 -42.27 -15.09 6.26
N ILE A 568 -41.56 -14.00 5.96
CA ILE A 568 -41.64 -12.77 6.75
C ILE A 568 -43.06 -12.17 6.70
N GLU A 569 -43.73 -12.21 5.55
CA GLU A 569 -45.13 -11.76 5.43
C GLU A 569 -46.07 -12.58 6.33
N ASN A 570 -45.90 -13.90 6.37
CA ASN A 570 -46.66 -14.77 7.28
C ASN A 570 -46.36 -14.46 8.76
N ILE A 571 -45.09 -14.22 9.10
CA ILE A 571 -44.69 -13.82 10.47
C ILE A 571 -45.33 -12.49 10.86
N MET A 572 -45.39 -11.51 9.95
CA MET A 572 -46.03 -10.22 10.18
C MET A 572 -47.53 -10.35 10.42
N GLN A 573 -48.21 -11.26 9.73
CA GLN A 573 -49.62 -11.56 10.00
C GLN A 573 -49.81 -12.12 11.42
N LEU A 574 -48.98 -13.06 11.85
CA LEU A 574 -49.00 -13.60 13.22
C LEU A 574 -48.73 -12.54 14.28
N ALA A 575 -47.79 -11.63 14.02
CA ALA A 575 -47.50 -10.50 14.90
C ALA A 575 -48.68 -9.53 15.02
N SER A 576 -49.42 -9.33 13.92
CA SER A 576 -50.58 -8.43 13.86
C SER A 576 -51.84 -9.02 14.50
N SER A 577 -52.02 -10.35 14.44
CA SER A 577 -53.16 -11.06 15.04
C SER A 577 -53.08 -11.14 16.58
N ASN A 578 -51.92 -10.85 17.18
CA ASN A 578 -51.74 -10.81 18.63
C ASN A 578 -52.20 -9.49 19.29
N LYS A 579 -53.07 -8.70 18.62
CA LYS A 579 -53.54 -7.39 19.10
C LYS A 579 -54.51 -7.51 20.29
N ASN A 580 -53.94 -7.42 21.49
CA ASN A 580 -54.38 -6.49 22.54
C ASN A 580 -53.50 -5.22 22.51
N PHE A 581 -53.36 -4.59 21.34
CA PHE A 581 -52.64 -3.32 21.16
C PHE A 581 -53.33 -2.49 20.09
N GLU A 582 -54.50 -1.96 20.44
CA GLU A 582 -55.05 -0.74 19.83
C GLU A 582 -55.45 0.21 20.95
N THR A 583 -54.45 0.94 21.48
CA THR A 583 -54.60 2.31 21.98
C THR A 583 -53.21 2.86 22.24
N GLU A 584 -52.59 3.40 21.19
CA GLU A 584 -51.57 4.47 21.25
C GLU A 584 -51.26 4.91 19.81
N PHE A 585 -52.31 5.14 19.03
CA PHE A 585 -52.24 5.86 17.76
C PHE A 585 -53.14 7.08 17.89
N THR A 586 -52.71 8.06 18.67
CA THR A 586 -53.00 9.49 18.47
C THR A 586 -52.36 10.32 19.58
N SER A 587 -51.70 11.41 19.18
CA SER A 587 -51.21 12.52 20.00
C SER A 587 -49.86 12.35 20.71
N SER A 588 -48.78 12.59 19.98
CA SER A 588 -47.96 13.76 20.30
C SER A 588 -47.41 14.36 19.01
N SER A 589 -47.82 15.59 18.76
CA SER A 589 -47.27 16.50 17.76
C SER A 589 -45.77 16.68 17.99
N TYR A 590 -44.95 16.32 17.02
CA TYR A 590 -43.56 16.77 16.96
C TYR A 590 -43.56 18.25 16.58
N GLU A 591 -43.44 19.12 17.58
CA GLU A 591 -42.96 20.49 17.35
C GLU A 591 -41.48 20.42 16.99
N GLY A 592 -41.16 20.88 15.78
CA GLY A 592 -39.80 21.04 15.32
C GLY A 592 -39.07 22.10 16.13
N SER A 593 -38.15 21.67 16.99
CA SER A 593 -37.09 22.54 17.50
C SER A 593 -35.87 22.37 16.61
N SER A 594 -35.64 23.39 15.79
CA SER A 594 -34.37 23.65 15.11
C SER A 594 -33.31 23.90 16.19
N ASP A 595 -32.48 22.90 16.48
CA ASP A 595 -31.13 23.18 16.99
C ASP A 595 -30.15 22.00 16.81
N GLY A 596 -28.93 22.31 16.36
CA GLY A 596 -27.72 21.50 16.52
C GLY A 596 -27.60 20.20 15.73
N SER A 597 -27.04 20.28 14.52
CA SER A 597 -26.54 19.19 13.70
C SER A 597 -25.69 18.16 14.48
N LYS A 598 -26.17 16.93 14.59
CA LYS A 598 -25.33 15.75 14.92
C LYS A 598 -25.20 14.88 13.68
N ALA A 599 -23.95 14.69 13.26
CA ALA A 599 -23.57 13.88 12.12
C ALA A 599 -23.88 12.39 12.38
N PHE A 600 -24.54 11.74 11.43
CA PHE A 600 -24.74 10.28 11.36
C PHE A 600 -23.76 9.69 10.35
N ASP A 601 -23.38 8.42 10.52
CA ASP A 601 -22.23 7.78 9.87
C ASP A 601 -22.66 6.75 8.82
N TYR A 602 -22.50 7.08 7.54
CA TYR A 602 -22.80 6.22 6.38
C TYR A 602 -21.60 5.32 5.98
N SER A 603 -20.68 5.02 6.90
CA SER A 603 -19.52 4.18 6.64
C SER A 603 -19.84 2.67 6.63
N GLY A 604 -20.34 2.17 5.50
CA GLY A 604 -20.22 0.75 5.16
C GLY A 604 -18.74 0.39 4.98
N GLY A 605 -18.05 -0.03 6.04
CA GLY A 605 -16.65 -0.43 6.02
C GLY A 605 -16.44 -1.93 5.91
N LEU A 606 -15.62 -2.35 4.93
CA LEU A 606 -14.26 -2.83 5.18
C LEU A 606 -13.29 -1.94 4.40
#